data_AF-A0AAV3U2B8-F1
#
_entry.id   AF-A0AAV3U2B8-F1
#
_cell.length_a   1.000
_cell.length_b   1.000
_cell.length_c   1.000
_cell.angle_alpha   90.00
_cell.angle_beta   90.00
_cell.angle_gamma   90.00
#
_symmetry.space_group_name_H-M   'P 1'
#
loop_
_entity.id
_entity.type
_entity.pdbx_description
1 polymer ?
#
loop_
_entity_poly.entity_id
_entity_poly.type
_entity_poly.pdbx_seq_one_letter_code
_entity_poly.pdbx_strand_id
1 'polypeptide(L)'
;MAKMIKAEDYIGEYVKGVTLETCRDPHKSRPRVKAVDHFVDDIRVEFPRKLRELFPIGTQYMATVKVCQKHSADGKPSGKPYLSASDIGLIPESVPDQGLIAQVKAGSVSGLAYEYHFESTF
;
A
#
# COMPACT_ATOMS: atom_id res chain seq x y z
N MET A 1 2.72 11.16 21.62
CA MET A 1 2.29 10.04 20.74
C MET A 1 1.21 10.56 19.83
N ALA A 2 1.37 10.44 18.51
CA ALA A 2 0.31 10.80 17.57
C ALA A 2 -0.90 9.88 17.81
N LYS A 3 -2.09 10.46 17.94
CA LYS A 3 -3.33 9.69 18.11
C LYS A 3 -3.60 8.94 16.80
N MET A 4 -3.58 7.61 16.85
CA MET A 4 -4.00 6.80 15.71
C MET A 4 -5.51 6.99 15.50
N ILE A 5 -5.90 7.18 14.24
CA ILE A 5 -7.26 7.43 13.79
C ILE A 5 -7.91 6.14 13.30
N LYS A 6 -9.23 6.04 13.51
CA LYS A 6 -10.05 5.01 12.89
C LYS A 6 -10.49 5.53 11.52
N ALA A 7 -10.25 4.76 10.46
CA ALA A 7 -10.61 5.22 9.12
C ALA A 7 -12.11 5.51 8.94
N GLU A 8 -12.97 4.81 9.68
CA GLU A 8 -14.43 5.03 9.67
C GLU A 8 -14.80 6.47 10.02
N ASP A 9 -14.07 7.11 10.93
CA ASP A 9 -14.32 8.48 11.39
C ASP A 9 -13.84 9.55 10.39
N TYR A 10 -13.13 9.15 9.34
CA TYR A 10 -12.43 10.04 8.40
C TYR A 10 -12.84 9.79 6.94
N ILE A 11 -13.89 9.03 6.67
CA ILE A 11 -14.34 8.73 5.30
C ILE A 11 -14.59 10.03 4.52
N GLY A 12 -13.95 10.16 3.36
CA GLY A 12 -13.99 11.34 2.51
C GLY A 12 -12.82 12.31 2.71
N GLU A 13 -12.16 12.25 3.87
CA GLU A 13 -11.07 13.14 4.25
C GLU A 13 -9.73 12.75 3.63
N TYR A 14 -8.84 13.74 3.56
CA TYR A 14 -7.45 13.58 3.15
C TYR A 14 -6.52 13.72 4.35
N VAL A 15 -5.64 12.75 4.53
CA VAL A 15 -4.61 12.75 5.58
C VAL A 15 -3.25 12.83 4.90
N LYS A 16 -2.49 13.87 5.23
CA LYS A 16 -1.16 14.13 4.66
C LYS A 16 -0.06 13.53 5.54
N GLY A 17 1.08 13.23 4.93
CA GLY A 17 2.26 12.78 5.66
C GLY A 17 2.11 11.38 6.25
N VAL A 18 1.30 10.53 5.62
CA VAL A 18 1.12 9.13 6.06
C VAL A 18 2.27 8.30 5.54
N THR A 19 2.90 7.54 6.43
CA THR A 19 3.95 6.59 6.08
C THR A 19 3.31 5.27 5.65
N LEU A 20 3.64 4.85 4.43
CA LEU A 20 3.17 3.64 3.78
C LEU A 20 4.36 2.70 3.55
N GLU A 21 4.15 1.39 3.71
CA GLU A 21 5.21 0.39 3.52
C GLU A 21 4.76 -0.71 2.57
N THR A 22 5.59 -1.05 1.58
CA THR A 22 5.38 -2.21 0.72
C THR A 22 5.59 -3.50 1.52
N CYS A 23 4.60 -4.38 1.55
CA CYS A 23 4.58 -5.58 2.37
C CYS A 23 4.14 -6.83 1.60
N ARG A 24 4.48 -8.00 2.14
CA ARG A 24 3.96 -9.29 1.67
C ARG A 24 2.59 -9.56 2.28
N ASP A 25 1.69 -10.10 1.47
CA ASP A 25 0.39 -10.61 1.90
C ASP A 25 0.48 -12.13 1.94
N PRO A 26 0.23 -12.79 3.09
CA PRO A 26 0.38 -14.25 3.20
C PRO A 26 -0.63 -15.01 2.33
N HIS A 27 -1.71 -14.36 1.88
CA HIS A 27 -2.78 -14.96 1.11
C HIS A 27 -2.79 -14.53 -0.37
N LYS A 28 -1.86 -13.65 -0.78
CA LYS A 28 -1.74 -13.16 -2.17
C LYS A 28 -0.29 -13.15 -2.61
N SER A 29 -0.03 -13.56 -3.84
CA SER A 29 1.33 -13.47 -4.40
C SER A 29 1.77 -12.02 -4.65
N ARG A 30 0.85 -11.14 -5.06
CA ARG A 30 1.18 -9.73 -5.33
C ARG A 30 1.57 -8.94 -4.07
N PRO A 31 2.55 -8.03 -4.16
CA PRO A 31 2.91 -7.14 -3.05
C PRO A 31 1.75 -6.20 -2.72
N ARG A 32 1.61 -5.87 -1.44
CA ARG A 32 0.63 -4.91 -0.90
C ARG A 32 1.34 -3.72 -0.30
N VAL A 33 0.55 -2.74 0.11
CA VAL A 33 1.01 -1.60 0.88
C VAL A 33 0.08 -1.48 2.08
N LYS A 34 0.66 -1.19 3.24
CA LYS A 34 -0.04 -0.90 4.50
C LYS A 34 0.37 0.48 5.00
N ALA A 35 -0.49 1.13 5.76
CA ALA A 35 -0.06 2.27 6.58
C ALA A 35 0.69 1.74 7.80
N VAL A 36 1.83 2.34 8.13
CA VAL A 36 2.61 1.98 9.32
C VAL A 36 2.44 2.99 10.46
N ASP A 37 1.80 4.11 10.17
CA ASP A 37 1.44 5.15 11.12
C ASP A 37 0.00 5.64 10.87
N HIS A 38 -0.43 6.59 11.70
CA HIS A 38 -1.73 7.27 11.67
C HIS A 38 -2.98 6.39 11.85
N PHE A 39 -3.03 5.12 11.42
CA PHE A 39 -4.25 4.31 11.44
C PHE A 39 -4.13 3.10 12.39
N VAL A 40 -5.22 2.80 13.12
CA VAL A 40 -5.23 1.70 14.12
C VAL A 40 -5.28 0.30 13.52
N ASP A 41 -5.85 0.15 12.33
CA ASP A 41 -6.12 -1.15 11.70
C ASP A 41 -5.28 -1.36 10.45
N ASP A 42 -5.04 -2.62 10.09
CA ASP A 42 -4.51 -2.99 8.77
C ASP A 42 -5.57 -2.71 7.70
N ILE A 43 -5.47 -1.53 7.10
CA ILE A 43 -6.40 -1.03 6.09
C ILE A 43 -5.80 -1.25 4.71
N ARG A 44 -6.62 -1.73 3.79
CA ARG A 44 -6.25 -1.84 2.37
C ARG A 44 -5.79 -0.47 1.85
N VAL A 45 -4.60 -0.43 1.27
CA VAL A 45 -4.11 0.73 0.51
C VAL A 45 -4.16 0.44 -0.98
N GLU A 46 -4.86 1.29 -1.73
CA GLU A 46 -4.74 1.39 -3.17
C GLU A 46 -3.51 2.23 -3.50
N PHE A 47 -2.56 1.60 -4.19
CA PHE A 47 -1.23 2.13 -4.39
C PHE A 47 -0.70 1.79 -5.79
N PRO A 48 0.03 2.70 -6.47
CA PRO A 48 0.54 2.47 -7.81
C PRO A 48 1.31 1.16 -7.92
N ARG A 49 0.94 0.36 -8.92
CA ARG A 49 1.54 -0.95 -9.15
C ARG A 49 3.05 -0.88 -9.35
N LYS A 50 3.50 0.02 -10.23
CA LYS A 50 4.92 0.18 -10.60
C LYS A 50 5.81 0.40 -9.37
N LEU A 51 5.37 1.19 -8.40
CA LEU A 51 6.15 1.45 -7.19
C LEU A 51 6.29 0.21 -6.29
N ARG A 52 5.29 -0.69 -6.27
CA ARG A 52 5.36 -1.95 -5.53
C ARG A 52 6.30 -2.98 -6.17
N GLU A 53 6.65 -2.79 -7.43
CA GLU A 53 7.48 -3.70 -8.24
C GLU A 53 8.92 -3.21 -8.36
N LEU A 54 9.17 -1.91 -8.23
CA LEU A 54 10.49 -1.30 -8.42
C LEU A 54 11.43 -1.46 -7.24
N PHE A 55 10.90 -1.54 -6.03
CA PHE A 55 11.69 -1.53 -4.81
C PHE A 55 11.41 -2.77 -3.95
N PRO A 56 12.38 -3.17 -3.10
CA PRO A 56 12.18 -4.32 -2.23
C PRO A 56 11.00 -4.15 -1.26
N ILE A 57 10.43 -5.28 -0.83
CA ILE A 57 9.54 -5.34 0.33
C ILE A 57 10.21 -4.65 1.53
N GLY A 58 9.44 -3.88 2.29
CA GLY A 58 9.91 -3.07 3.42
C GLY A 58 10.17 -1.61 3.05
N THR A 59 10.27 -1.29 1.75
CA THR A 59 10.43 0.11 1.30
C THR A 59 9.24 0.96 1.75
N GLN A 60 9.54 2.14 2.29
CA GLN A 60 8.57 3.10 2.78
C GLN A 60 8.42 4.32 1.87
N TYR A 61 7.23 4.90 1.95
CA TYR A 61 6.83 6.08 1.20
C TYR A 61 6.08 7.02 2.13
N MET A 62 6.27 8.32 1.92
CA MET A 62 5.40 9.33 2.48
C MET A 62 4.35 9.72 1.44
N ALA A 63 3.09 9.75 1.83
CA ALA A 63 1.99 10.05 0.91
C ALA A 63 0.90 10.91 1.56
N THR A 64 0.09 11.53 0.71
CA THR A 64 -1.27 11.92 1.06
C THR A 64 -2.18 10.73 0.80
N VAL A 65 -3.07 10.41 1.72
CA VAL A 65 -4.09 9.38 1.51
C VAL A 65 -5.49 9.97 1.63
N LYS A 66 -6.36 9.60 0.72
CA LYS A 66 -7.80 9.78 0.89
C LYS A 66 -8.39 8.55 1.56
N VAL A 67 -9.20 8.75 2.60
CA VAL A 67 -9.97 7.65 3.19
C VAL A 67 -11.25 7.47 2.37
N CYS A 68 -11.39 6.30 1.77
CA CYS A 68 -12.45 5.99 0.83
C CYS A 68 -13.34 4.87 1.37
N GLN A 69 -14.59 4.85 0.95
CA GLN A 69 -15.46 3.69 1.11
C GLN A 69 -16.27 3.49 -0.18
N LYS A 70 -16.38 2.24 -0.62
CA LYS A 70 -17.24 1.93 -1.76
C LYS A 70 -18.69 2.10 -1.37
N HIS A 71 -19.51 2.47 -2.34
CA HIS A 71 -20.95 2.56 -2.16
C HIS A 71 -21.62 1.67 -3.22
N SER A 72 -22.73 1.03 -2.83
CA SER A 72 -23.62 0.33 -3.74
C SER A 72 -24.35 1.32 -4.65
N ALA A 73 -25.04 0.84 -5.69
CA ALA A 73 -25.82 1.68 -6.59
C ALA A 73 -26.86 2.54 -5.84
N ASP A 74 -27.41 2.04 -4.74
CA ASP A 74 -28.36 2.75 -3.87
C ASP A 74 -27.71 3.78 -2.92
N GLY A 75 -26.41 4.04 -3.07
CA GLY A 75 -25.66 4.99 -2.25
C GLY A 75 -25.34 4.50 -0.83
N LYS A 76 -25.65 3.25 -0.48
CA LYS A 76 -25.29 2.65 0.81
C LYS A 76 -23.82 2.23 0.85
N PRO A 77 -23.10 2.44 1.97
CA PRO A 77 -21.74 1.94 2.14
C PRO A 77 -21.64 0.42 1.88
N SER A 78 -20.56 0.01 1.21
CA SER A 78 -20.28 -1.37 0.84
C SER A 78 -18.82 -1.71 1.16
N GLY A 79 -18.64 -2.68 2.07
CA GLY A 79 -17.32 -3.12 2.52
C GLY A 79 -16.65 -2.14 3.50
N LYS A 80 -15.45 -2.52 3.94
CA LYS A 80 -14.63 -1.72 4.86
C LYS A 80 -14.01 -0.50 4.15
N PRO A 81 -13.71 0.59 4.87
CA PRO A 81 -12.91 1.68 4.35
C PRO A 81 -11.56 1.21 3.81
N TYR A 82 -11.00 1.98 2.87
CA TYR A 82 -9.69 1.76 2.29
C TYR A 82 -9.00 3.11 2.04
N LEU A 83 -7.68 3.09 1.90
CA LEU A 83 -6.88 4.28 1.61
C LEU A 83 -6.57 4.34 0.12
N SER A 84 -6.68 5.52 -0.50
CA SER A 84 -6.20 5.78 -1.85
C SER A 84 -5.04 6.77 -1.78
N ALA A 85 -3.84 6.34 -2.18
CA ALA A 85 -2.62 7.13 -2.05
C ALA A 85 -2.40 8.09 -3.25
N SER A 86 -2.01 9.32 -2.94
CA SER A 86 -1.57 10.37 -3.87
C SER A 86 -0.33 11.10 -3.32
N ASP A 87 0.30 11.94 -4.13
CA ASP A 87 1.47 12.74 -3.74
C ASP A 87 2.57 11.90 -3.07
N ILE A 88 2.88 10.76 -3.71
CA ILE A 88 3.71 9.71 -3.13
C ILE A 88 5.18 10.04 -3.34
N GLY A 89 5.92 10.20 -2.24
CA GLY A 89 7.38 10.32 -2.22
C GLY A 89 8.02 9.08 -1.60
N LEU A 90 9.09 8.58 -2.22
CA LEU A 90 9.94 7.53 -1.64
C LEU A 90 10.66 8.08 -0.41
N ILE A 91 10.81 7.28 0.64
CA ILE A 91 11.73 7.56 1.77
C ILE A 91 13.03 6.81 1.47
N PRO A 92 14.08 7.46 0.95
CA PRO A 92 15.26 6.77 0.42
C PRO A 92 15.97 5.91 1.45
N GLU A 93 16.02 6.35 2.71
CA GLU A 93 16.68 5.67 3.82
C GLU A 93 15.98 4.36 4.23
N SER A 94 14.74 4.17 3.77
CA SER A 94 13.97 2.94 4.02
C SER A 94 14.18 1.86 2.95
N VAL A 95 14.85 2.18 1.84
CA VAL A 95 15.11 1.22 0.76
C VAL A 95 16.24 0.30 1.22
N PRO A 96 16.01 -1.00 1.38
CA PRO A 96 17.08 -1.92 1.77
C PRO A 96 18.12 -2.06 0.66
N ASP A 97 19.41 -2.08 1.01
CA ASP A 97 20.50 -2.38 0.07
C ASP A 97 20.34 -3.75 -0.59
N GLN A 98 19.66 -4.70 0.06
CA GLN A 98 19.29 -5.98 -0.50
C GLN A 98 17.91 -6.39 0.01
N GLY A 99 17.08 -6.98 -0.84
CA GLY A 99 15.77 -7.43 -0.41
C GLY A 99 14.95 -8.16 -1.46
N LEU A 100 13.75 -8.55 -1.07
CA LEU A 100 12.81 -9.25 -1.94
C LEU A 100 12.11 -8.26 -2.87
N ILE A 101 12.36 -8.36 -4.17
CA ILE A 101 11.67 -7.60 -5.21
C ILE A 101 10.58 -8.47 -5.84
N ALA A 102 9.39 -7.89 -5.99
CA ALA A 102 8.25 -8.58 -6.58
C ALA A 102 8.26 -8.44 -8.10
N GLN A 103 8.29 -9.57 -8.80
CA GLN A 103 8.23 -9.61 -10.26
C GLN A 103 6.98 -10.37 -10.72
N VAL A 104 6.39 -9.90 -11.82
CA VAL A 104 5.24 -10.56 -12.43
C VAL A 104 5.71 -11.86 -13.05
N LYS A 105 5.04 -12.98 -12.74
CA LYS A 105 5.38 -14.27 -13.34
C LYS A 105 5.24 -14.20 -14.86
N ALA A 106 6.26 -14.69 -15.57
CA ALA A 106 6.22 -14.83 -17.01
C ALA A 106 4.99 -15.66 -17.43
N GLY A 107 4.27 -15.21 -18.46
CA GLY A 107 3.04 -15.86 -18.93
C GLY A 107 1.80 -15.62 -18.06
N SER A 108 1.85 -14.74 -17.05
CA SER A 108 0.66 -14.37 -16.28
C SER A 108 -0.35 -13.60 -17.15
N VAL A 109 -1.46 -14.26 -17.53
CA VAL A 109 -2.55 -13.67 -18.32
C VAL A 109 -3.17 -12.46 -17.62
N SER A 110 -3.36 -12.54 -16.30
CA SER A 110 -3.96 -11.45 -15.52
C SER A 110 -2.95 -10.37 -15.08
N GLY A 111 -1.65 -10.67 -15.17
CA GLY A 111 -0.60 -9.86 -14.55
C GLY A 111 -0.71 -9.77 -13.02
N LEU A 112 -1.50 -10.64 -12.37
CA LEU A 112 -1.72 -10.63 -10.92
C LEU A 112 -0.93 -11.70 -10.17
N ALA A 113 -0.24 -12.59 -10.89
CA ALA A 113 0.61 -13.62 -10.31
C ALA A 113 2.06 -13.13 -10.23
N TYR A 114 2.65 -13.20 -9.05
CA TYR A 114 4.00 -12.71 -8.78
C TYR A 114 4.89 -13.80 -8.19
N GLU A 115 6.18 -13.62 -8.40
CA GLU A 115 7.28 -14.28 -7.72
C GLU A 115 8.18 -13.23 -7.07
N TYR A 116 9.02 -13.67 -6.13
CA TYR A 116 9.91 -12.80 -5.39
C TYR A 116 11.33 -13.27 -5.58
N HIS A 117 12.19 -12.33 -5.95
CA HIS A 117 13.62 -12.56 -6.13
C HIS A 117 14.38 -11.72 -5.13
N PHE A 118 15.40 -12.31 -4.52
CA PHE A 118 16.28 -11.56 -3.62
C PHE A 118 17.36 -10.89 -4.47
N GLU A 119 17.38 -9.57 -4.47
CA GLU A 119 18.27 -8.76 -5.31
C GLU A 119 19.02 -7.71 -4.48
N SER A 120 20.17 -7.28 -4.99
CA SER A 120 20.87 -6.09 -4.49
C SER A 120 20.23 -4.86 -5.09
N THR A 121 19.84 -3.92 -4.24
CA THR A 121 19.34 -2.61 -4.61
C THR A 121 20.57 -1.69 -4.67
N PHE A 122 21.06 -1.48 -5.89
CA PHE A 122 22.26 -0.71 -6.25
C PHE A 122 23.61 -1.42 -6.00
#